data_AF-A0A930SS22-F1
#
_entry.id   AF-A0A930SS22-F1
#
_cell.length_a   1.000
_cell.length_b   1.000
_cell.length_c   1.000
_cell.angle_alpha   90.00
_cell.angle_beta   90.00
_cell.angle_gamma   90.00
#
_symmetry.space_group_name_H-M   'P 1'
#
loop_
_entity.id
_entity.type
_entity.pdbx_description
1 polymer ?
#
loop_
_entity_poly.entity_id
_entity_poly.type
_entity_poly.pdbx_seq_one_letter_code
_entity_poly.pdbx_strand_id
1 'polypeptide(L)'
;MAVAGIRISLLKVLAHYLTPQQYKRYVRSDAPPNQLASPQHYYNAALRDLSIRNTESAIYNLIRVFDVEPRHVPSLHLARTMLFGLNKLFQEAGGELYRSKFPNLNSYRTRLDRQIEALEMEDQNLRNEMLQVDAKKGFLGGLFGGQAKREQKLMGLRQRQQQVQQEIQQLQKCRTQTMKLVQVQEFANVVSLLLEVCMFPARYSWLAEEQKPQQQSSGQGYEQQMWYG
;
A
#
# COMPACT_ATOMS: atom_id res chain seq x y z
N MET A 1 27.45 -6.46 6.56
CA MET A 1 27.09 -6.57 5.13
C MET A 1 25.66 -7.05 4.91
N ALA A 2 25.16 -8.12 5.56
CA ALA A 2 23.76 -8.57 5.40
C ALA A 2 22.71 -7.49 5.77
N VAL A 3 22.93 -6.74 6.85
CA VAL A 3 22.04 -5.70 7.41
C VAL A 3 21.66 -4.61 6.40
N ALA A 4 22.57 -4.21 5.50
CA ALA A 4 22.31 -3.18 4.50
C ALA A 4 21.32 -3.64 3.41
N GLY A 5 21.39 -4.91 2.99
CA GLY A 5 20.47 -5.51 2.01
C GLY A 5 19.04 -5.68 2.55
N ILE A 6 18.90 -5.92 3.86
CA ILE A 6 17.61 -5.97 4.58
C ILE A 6 16.93 -4.59 4.51
N ARG A 7 17.67 -3.53 4.86
CA ARG A 7 17.18 -2.15 4.84
C ARG A 7 16.71 -1.72 3.45
N ILE A 8 17.44 -2.06 2.38
CA ILE A 8 17.08 -1.69 0.99
C ILE A 8 15.82 -2.39 0.52
N SER A 9 15.72 -3.70 0.77
CA SER A 9 14.55 -4.49 0.40
C SER A 9 13.30 -4.00 1.14
N LEU A 10 13.46 -3.67 2.43
CA LEU A 10 12.41 -3.06 3.24
C LEU A 10 12.03 -1.67 2.77
N LEU A 11 13.00 -0.80 2.45
CA LEU A 11 12.74 0.54 1.92
C LEU A 11 11.97 0.48 0.61
N LYS A 12 12.28 -0.45 -0.29
CA LYS A 12 11.54 -0.63 -1.55
C LYS A 12 10.11 -1.13 -1.31
N VAL A 13 9.93 -2.05 -0.37
CA VAL A 13 8.62 -2.58 0.02
C VAL A 13 7.76 -1.50 0.69
N LEU A 14 8.33 -0.74 1.62
CA LEU A 14 7.64 0.35 2.31
C LEU A 14 7.33 1.52 1.39
N ALA A 15 8.17 1.80 0.39
CA ALA A 15 7.87 2.80 -0.64
C ALA A 15 6.61 2.43 -1.45
N HIS A 16 6.32 1.14 -1.56
CA HIS A 16 5.16 0.65 -2.30
C HIS A 16 3.87 0.68 -1.48
N TYR A 17 3.97 0.57 -0.15
CA TYR A 17 2.82 0.34 0.74
C TYR A 17 2.52 1.48 1.71
N LEU A 18 3.46 2.39 1.93
CA LEU A 18 3.24 3.59 2.72
C LEU A 18 2.86 4.76 1.80
N THR A 19 1.97 5.64 2.27
CA THR A 19 1.77 6.93 1.59
C THR A 19 3.10 7.69 1.52
N PRO A 20 3.31 8.60 0.56
CA PRO A 20 4.55 9.37 0.46
C PRO A 20 4.92 10.11 1.75
N GLN A 21 3.94 10.51 2.57
CA GLN A 21 4.18 11.14 3.87
C GLN A 21 4.65 10.14 4.94
N GLN A 22 4.05 8.95 4.99
CA GLN A 22 4.47 7.85 5.87
C GLN A 22 5.85 7.32 5.49
N TYR A 23 6.09 7.11 4.18
CA TYR A 23 7.39 6.73 3.64
C TYR A 23 8.47 7.77 3.97
N LYS A 24 8.17 9.06 3.82
CA LYS A 24 9.11 10.13 4.19
C LYS A 24 9.49 10.09 5.66
N ARG A 25 8.59 9.72 6.57
CA ARG A 25 8.93 9.53 8.00
C ARG A 25 9.90 8.37 8.18
N TYR A 26 9.68 7.27 7.45
CA TYR A 26 10.56 6.11 7.49
C TYR A 26 11.98 6.41 6.99
N VAL A 27 12.09 7.11 5.86
CA VAL A 27 13.37 7.47 5.24
C VAL A 27 14.07 8.62 5.98
N ARG A 28 13.32 9.58 6.53
CA ARG A 28 13.89 10.74 7.23
C ARG A 28 14.37 10.47 8.66
N SER A 29 14.09 9.33 9.28
CA SER A 29 14.79 8.96 10.52
C SER A 29 16.22 8.45 10.25
N ASP A 30 16.95 9.22 9.45
CA ASP A 30 18.38 9.51 9.61
C ASP A 30 18.54 10.63 10.66
N ALA A 31 17.71 10.62 11.71
CA ALA A 31 17.96 11.46 12.88
C ALA A 31 19.36 11.10 13.40
N PRO A 32 20.17 12.09 13.85
CA PRO A 32 21.48 11.81 14.42
C PRO A 32 21.33 10.75 15.51
N PRO A 33 22.35 9.92 15.77
CA PRO A 33 22.28 8.80 16.70
C PRO A 33 22.13 9.35 18.13
N ASN A 34 20.95 9.84 18.48
CA ASN A 34 20.60 10.21 19.84
C ASN A 34 20.39 8.90 20.58
N GLN A 35 21.52 8.37 21.07
CA GLN A 35 21.67 7.16 21.86
C GLN A 35 21.21 5.92 21.08
N LEU A 36 22.10 4.94 20.92
CA LEU A 36 21.78 3.62 20.36
C LEU A 36 20.68 2.99 21.21
N ALA A 37 19.41 3.25 20.86
CA ALA A 37 18.28 2.65 21.53
C ALA A 37 18.42 1.13 21.35
N SER A 38 18.42 0.40 22.45
CA SER A 38 18.63 -1.04 22.42
C SER A 38 17.54 -1.72 21.56
N PRO A 39 17.82 -2.89 20.97
CA PRO A 39 16.80 -3.72 20.31
C PRO A 39 15.54 -3.89 21.18
N GLN A 40 15.72 -3.98 22.51
CA GLN A 40 14.63 -4.07 23.47
C GLN A 40 13.70 -2.84 23.48
N HIS A 41 14.24 -1.63 23.28
CA HIS A 41 13.44 -0.41 23.20
C HIS A 41 12.46 -0.47 22.03
N TYR A 42 12.95 -0.80 20.83
CA TYR A 42 12.13 -0.92 19.63
C TYR A 42 11.15 -2.10 19.73
N TYR A 43 11.56 -3.22 20.32
CA TYR A 43 10.65 -4.35 20.57
C TYR A 43 9.48 -3.96 21.48
N ASN A 44 9.75 -3.27 22.59
CA ASN A 44 8.70 -2.80 23.50
C ASN A 44 7.78 -1.77 22.81
N ALA A 45 8.33 -0.91 21.96
CA ALA A 45 7.54 0.01 21.15
C ALA A 45 6.63 -0.75 20.15
N ALA A 46 7.13 -1.80 19.51
CA ALA A 46 6.31 -2.65 18.63
C ALA A 46 5.16 -3.34 19.39
N LEU A 47 5.42 -3.87 20.58
CA LEU A 47 4.37 -4.45 21.43
C LEU A 47 3.29 -3.44 21.82
N ARG A 48 3.71 -2.24 22.24
CA ARG A 48 2.76 -1.16 22.58
C ARG A 48 1.93 -0.79 21.36
N ASP A 49 2.55 -0.63 20.20
CA ASP A 49 1.84 -0.24 18.98
C ASP A 49 0.84 -1.32 18.52
N LEU A 50 1.17 -2.61 18.67
CA LEU A 50 0.21 -3.70 18.46
C LEU A 50 -0.95 -3.65 19.46
N SER A 51 -0.69 -3.33 20.73
CA SER A 51 -1.74 -3.25 21.76
C SER A 51 -2.81 -2.19 21.45
N ILE A 52 -2.42 -1.08 20.80
CA ILE A 52 -3.33 -0.03 20.34
C ILE A 52 -3.80 -0.23 18.89
N ARG A 53 -3.57 -1.43 18.33
CA ARG A 53 -3.96 -1.82 16.96
C ARG A 53 -3.30 -0.99 15.85
N ASN A 54 -2.15 -0.37 16.13
CA ASN A 54 -1.34 0.35 15.15
C ASN A 54 -0.33 -0.59 14.48
N THR A 55 -0.84 -1.40 13.55
CA THR A 55 -0.09 -2.43 12.81
C THR A 55 1.10 -1.85 12.03
N GLU A 56 0.92 -0.69 11.40
CA GLU A 56 1.96 -0.02 10.60
C GLU A 56 3.16 0.39 11.47
N SER A 57 2.90 1.05 12.61
CA SER A 57 3.95 1.47 13.54
C SER A 57 4.63 0.29 14.24
N ALA A 58 3.89 -0.80 14.48
CA ALA A 58 4.47 -2.04 14.97
C ALA A 58 5.46 -2.66 13.98
N ILE A 59 5.11 -2.74 12.69
CA ILE A 59 6.03 -3.19 11.64
C ILE A 59 7.25 -2.28 11.59
N TYR A 60 7.05 -0.95 11.66
CA TYR A 60 8.14 0.01 11.68
C TYR A 60 9.16 -0.27 12.79
N ASN A 61 8.68 -0.47 14.01
CA ASN A 61 9.55 -0.75 15.15
C ASN A 61 10.21 -2.13 15.05
N LEU A 62 9.52 -3.15 14.54
CA LEU A 62 10.12 -4.46 14.25
C LEU A 62 11.28 -4.35 13.27
N ILE A 63 11.14 -3.54 12.23
CA ILE A 63 12.23 -3.31 11.28
C ILE A 63 13.44 -2.70 11.98
N ARG A 64 13.22 -1.70 12.84
CA ARG A 64 14.31 -1.08 13.62
C ARG A 64 15.00 -2.08 14.54
N VAL A 65 14.27 -3.04 15.13
CA VAL A 65 14.90 -4.14 15.86
C VAL A 65 15.83 -4.93 14.96
N PHE A 66 15.35 -5.36 13.79
CA PHE A 66 16.13 -6.21 12.90
C PHE A 66 17.27 -5.49 12.17
N ASP A 67 17.20 -4.17 12.03
CA ASP A 67 18.32 -3.34 11.58
C ASP A 67 19.48 -3.36 12.58
N VAL A 68 19.17 -3.39 13.89
CA VAL A 68 20.19 -3.42 14.96
C VAL A 68 20.62 -4.85 15.28
N GLU A 69 19.67 -5.77 15.40
CA GLU A 69 19.87 -7.18 15.75
C GLU A 69 18.96 -8.09 14.91
N PRO A 70 19.43 -8.55 13.73
CA PRO A 70 18.63 -9.37 12.81
C PRO A 70 18.10 -10.68 13.40
N ARG A 71 18.80 -11.25 14.39
CA ARG A 71 18.45 -12.51 15.05
C ARG A 71 17.83 -12.32 16.44
N HIS A 72 17.28 -11.15 16.74
CA HIS A 72 16.60 -10.90 18.00
C HIS A 72 15.37 -11.81 18.15
N VAL A 73 15.53 -12.89 18.93
CA VAL A 73 14.55 -13.99 19.05
C VAL A 73 13.16 -13.52 19.46
N PRO A 74 12.99 -12.61 20.46
CA PRO A 74 11.67 -12.12 20.84
C PRO A 74 10.94 -11.42 19.69
N SER A 75 11.68 -10.64 18.88
CA SER A 75 11.08 -9.94 17.73
C SER A 75 10.78 -10.85 16.56
N LEU A 76 11.59 -11.89 16.33
CA LEU A 76 11.27 -12.95 15.36
C LEU A 76 9.97 -13.67 15.75
N HIS A 77 9.81 -13.99 17.04
CA HIS A 77 8.57 -14.58 17.54
C HIS A 77 7.38 -13.64 17.36
N LEU A 78 7.54 -12.36 17.72
CA LEU A 78 6.48 -11.35 17.56
C LEU A 78 6.06 -11.17 16.09
N ALA A 79 7.04 -11.08 15.18
CA ALA A 79 6.79 -10.99 13.74
C ALA A 79 6.02 -12.24 13.23
N ARG A 80 6.39 -13.44 13.67
CA ARG A 80 5.65 -14.67 13.32
C ARG A 80 4.21 -14.63 13.84
N THR A 81 3.99 -14.26 15.09
CA THR A 81 2.64 -14.13 15.67
C THR A 81 1.81 -13.07 14.96
N MET A 82 2.43 -11.97 14.58
CA MET A 82 1.81 -10.92 13.78
C MET A 82 1.38 -11.43 12.40
N LEU A 83 2.22 -12.22 11.72
CA LEU A 83 1.88 -12.82 10.44
C LEU A 83 0.66 -13.74 10.54
N PHE A 84 0.58 -14.56 11.59
CA PHE A 84 -0.62 -15.37 11.87
C PHE A 84 -1.86 -14.51 12.09
N GLY A 85 -1.74 -13.43 12.88
CA GLY A 85 -2.84 -12.49 13.11
C GLY A 85 -3.33 -11.80 11.83
N LEU A 86 -2.42 -11.38 10.96
CA LEU A 86 -2.75 -10.77 9.67
C LEU A 86 -3.43 -11.76 8.73
N ASN A 87 -2.97 -13.01 8.66
CA ASN A 87 -3.63 -14.05 7.88
C ASN A 87 -5.04 -14.35 8.39
N LYS A 88 -5.23 -14.38 9.72
CA LYS A 88 -6.56 -14.54 10.32
C LYS A 88 -7.48 -13.36 9.97
N LEU A 89 -7.01 -12.12 10.12
CA LEU A 89 -7.77 -10.92 9.75
C LEU A 89 -8.15 -10.92 8.26
N PHE A 90 -7.25 -11.37 7.39
CA PHE A 90 -7.52 -11.49 5.96
C PHE A 90 -8.65 -12.50 5.69
N GLN A 91 -8.62 -13.66 6.35
CA GLN A 91 -9.67 -14.67 6.23
C GLN A 91 -11.02 -14.18 6.77
N GLU A 92 -11.03 -13.55 7.95
CA GLU A 92 -12.24 -13.00 8.57
C GLU A 92 -12.87 -11.88 7.73
N ALA A 93 -12.06 -11.11 6.99
CA ALA A 93 -12.52 -10.10 6.05
C ALA A 93 -13.02 -10.68 4.70
N GLY A 94 -13.09 -12.00 4.57
CA GLY A 94 -13.52 -12.68 3.34
C GLY A 94 -12.44 -12.77 2.26
N GLY A 95 -11.16 -12.57 2.63
CA GLY A 95 -10.04 -12.53 1.70
C GLY A 95 -9.87 -13.80 0.87
N GLU A 96 -10.28 -14.97 1.38
CA GLU A 96 -10.22 -16.24 0.65
C GLU A 96 -11.13 -16.24 -0.60
N LEU A 97 -12.33 -15.66 -0.48
CA LEU A 97 -13.25 -15.47 -1.60
C LEU A 97 -12.67 -14.50 -2.63
N TYR A 98 -11.97 -13.46 -2.16
CA TYR A 98 -11.31 -12.52 -3.05
C TYR A 98 -10.09 -13.11 -3.74
N ARG A 99 -9.32 -13.96 -3.05
CA ARG A 99 -8.14 -14.64 -3.61
C ARG A 99 -8.52 -15.62 -4.73
N SER A 100 -9.64 -16.32 -4.57
CA SER A 100 -10.16 -17.23 -5.59
C SER A 100 -10.75 -16.49 -6.81
N LYS A 101 -11.42 -15.35 -6.60
CA LYS A 101 -12.02 -14.53 -7.68
C LYS A 101 -11.01 -13.62 -8.39
N PHE A 102 -10.02 -13.13 -7.66
CA PHE A 102 -9.06 -12.15 -8.13
C PHE A 102 -7.64 -12.60 -7.77
N PRO A 103 -6.88 -13.15 -8.73
CA PRO A 103 -5.50 -13.56 -8.50
C PRO A 103 -4.61 -12.42 -7.98
N ASN A 104 -4.97 -11.17 -8.32
CA ASN A 104 -4.28 -9.97 -7.88
C ASN A 104 -5.29 -8.93 -7.36
N LEU A 105 -5.36 -8.77 -6.04
CA LEU A 105 -6.23 -7.81 -5.36
C LEU A 105 -5.91 -6.35 -5.73
N ASN A 106 -4.64 -6.03 -5.97
CA ASN A 106 -4.23 -4.69 -6.40
C ASN A 106 -4.70 -4.35 -7.82
N SER A 107 -4.76 -5.35 -8.71
CA SER A 107 -5.36 -5.18 -10.04
C SER A 107 -6.87 -4.95 -9.95
N TYR A 108 -7.55 -5.67 -9.04
CA TYR A 108 -8.97 -5.47 -8.80
C TYR A 108 -9.27 -4.09 -8.21
N ARG A 109 -8.50 -3.64 -7.22
CA ARG A 109 -8.56 -2.27 -6.68
C ARG A 109 -8.46 -1.22 -7.79
N THR A 110 -7.43 -1.34 -8.63
CA THR A 110 -7.21 -0.40 -9.74
C THR A 110 -8.37 -0.38 -10.74
N ARG A 111 -9.02 -1.52 -10.95
CA ARG A 111 -10.24 -1.60 -11.80
C ARG A 111 -11.41 -0.86 -11.15
N LEU A 112 -11.62 -1.03 -9.84
CA LEU A 112 -12.65 -0.30 -9.10
C LEU A 112 -12.42 1.21 -9.14
N ASP A 113 -11.18 1.66 -8.95
CA ASP A 113 -10.81 3.08 -9.04
C ASP A 113 -11.20 3.66 -10.41
N ARG A 114 -10.83 2.98 -11.50
CA ARG A 114 -11.18 3.41 -12.87
C ARG A 114 -12.69 3.43 -13.14
N GLN A 115 -13.43 2.46 -12.58
CA GLN A 115 -14.89 2.43 -12.74
C GLN A 115 -15.57 3.58 -12.00
N ILE A 116 -15.10 3.90 -10.79
CA ILE A 116 -15.59 5.04 -10.02
C ILE A 116 -15.29 6.35 -10.76
N GLU A 117 -14.05 6.54 -11.23
CA GLU A 117 -13.67 7.73 -12.02
C GLU A 117 -14.53 7.90 -13.28
N ALA A 118 -14.81 6.80 -14.00
CA ALA A 118 -15.67 6.83 -15.19
C ALA A 118 -17.10 7.27 -14.86
N LEU A 119 -17.68 6.74 -13.77
CA LEU A 119 -19.03 7.11 -13.33
C LEU A 119 -19.10 8.54 -12.75
N GLU A 120 -18.05 9.00 -12.07
CA GLU A 120 -17.94 10.38 -11.60
C GLU A 120 -17.91 11.37 -12.77
N MET A 121 -17.19 11.04 -13.84
CA MET A 121 -17.23 11.80 -15.09
C MET A 121 -18.63 11.76 -15.73
N GLU A 122 -19.32 10.62 -15.71
CA GLU A 122 -20.70 10.51 -16.19
C GLU A 122 -21.67 11.39 -15.37
N ASP A 123 -21.61 11.36 -14.04
CA ASP A 123 -22.44 12.23 -13.17
C ASP A 123 -22.17 13.71 -13.46
N GLN A 124 -20.90 14.10 -13.68
CA GLN A 124 -20.54 15.46 -14.06
C GLN A 124 -21.12 15.85 -15.43
N ASN A 125 -21.04 14.96 -16.42
CA ASN A 125 -21.62 15.20 -17.75
C ASN A 125 -23.14 15.34 -17.68
N LEU A 126 -23.82 14.48 -16.91
CA LEU A 126 -25.27 14.55 -16.70
C LEU A 126 -25.69 15.87 -16.03
N ARG A 127 -24.93 16.33 -15.02
CA ARG A 127 -25.16 17.65 -14.39
C ARG A 127 -25.00 18.79 -15.40
N ASN A 128 -23.98 18.73 -16.24
CA ASN A 128 -23.76 19.72 -17.29
C ASN A 128 -24.90 19.72 -18.32
N GLU A 129 -25.37 18.55 -18.75
CA GLU A 129 -26.50 18.41 -19.66
C GLU A 129 -27.80 18.96 -19.04
N MET A 130 -28.06 18.67 -17.77
CA MET A 130 -29.21 19.24 -17.05
C MET A 130 -29.14 20.77 -17.00
N LEU A 131 -27.98 21.34 -16.67
CA LEU A 131 -27.75 22.79 -16.67
C LEU A 131 -27.97 23.41 -18.06
N GLN A 132 -27.52 22.76 -19.13
CA GLN A 132 -27.75 23.24 -20.50
C GLN A 132 -29.24 23.19 -20.89
N VAL A 133 -29.93 22.10 -20.53
CA VAL A 133 -31.37 21.99 -20.76
C VAL A 133 -32.13 23.05 -19.95
N ASP A 134 -31.64 23.38 -18.75
CA ASP A 134 -32.21 24.44 -17.92
C ASP A 134 -31.92 25.87 -18.42
N ALA A 135 -30.71 26.14 -18.90
CA ALA A 135 -30.35 27.43 -19.49
C ALA A 135 -31.18 27.75 -20.75
N LYS A 136 -31.53 26.74 -21.54
CA LYS A 136 -32.42 26.88 -22.71
C LYS A 136 -33.84 27.36 -22.37
N LYS A 137 -34.23 27.35 -21.08
CA LYS A 137 -35.46 27.99 -20.57
C LYS A 137 -35.52 29.49 -20.84
N GLY A 138 -34.38 30.17 -20.67
CA GLY A 138 -34.33 31.63 -20.67
C GLY A 138 -34.26 32.24 -22.08
N PHE A 139 -33.85 31.47 -23.08
CA PHE A 139 -33.53 32.03 -24.41
C PHE A 139 -34.63 31.81 -25.46
N LEU A 140 -35.34 30.67 -25.46
CA LEU A 140 -36.31 30.32 -26.53
C LEU A 140 -37.55 29.51 -26.04
N GLY A 141 -37.65 29.18 -24.76
CA GLY A 141 -38.54 28.11 -24.28
C GLY A 141 -39.98 28.49 -23.91
N GLY A 142 -40.37 29.77 -23.98
CA GLY A 142 -41.66 30.26 -23.46
C GLY A 142 -42.86 30.20 -24.42
N LEU A 143 -42.66 29.96 -25.73
CA LEU A 143 -43.69 30.26 -26.74
C LEU A 143 -44.17 29.07 -27.59
N PHE A 144 -43.51 27.91 -27.55
CA PHE A 144 -43.91 26.74 -28.33
C PHE A 144 -43.91 25.51 -27.43
N GLY A 145 -44.92 24.63 -27.56
CA GLY A 145 -45.25 23.48 -26.69
C GLY A 145 -44.19 22.37 -26.49
N GLY A 146 -42.90 22.71 -26.43
CA GLY A 146 -41.78 21.83 -26.10
C GLY A 146 -41.54 21.64 -24.59
N GLN A 147 -42.36 22.22 -23.72
CA GLN A 147 -42.20 22.10 -22.26
C GLN A 147 -42.34 20.64 -21.80
N ALA A 148 -43.32 19.89 -22.31
CA ALA A 148 -43.50 18.47 -21.97
C ALA A 148 -42.32 17.58 -22.43
N LYS A 149 -41.82 17.77 -23.66
CA LYS A 149 -40.64 17.04 -24.17
C LYS A 149 -39.37 17.36 -23.37
N ARG A 150 -39.24 18.60 -22.90
CA ARG A 150 -38.13 19.03 -22.06
C ARG A 150 -38.21 18.46 -20.65
N GLU A 151 -39.38 18.52 -20.01
CA GLU A 151 -39.59 17.91 -18.71
C GLU A 151 -39.33 16.41 -18.76
N GLN A 152 -39.75 15.73 -19.84
CA GLN A 152 -39.43 14.33 -20.07
C GLN A 152 -37.92 14.09 -20.19
N LYS A 153 -37.18 14.93 -20.93
CA LYS A 153 -35.72 14.85 -21.02
C LYS A 153 -35.03 15.08 -19.67
N LEU A 154 -35.47 16.09 -18.91
CA LEU A 154 -34.93 16.37 -17.56
C LEU A 154 -35.22 15.24 -16.59
N MET A 155 -36.41 14.64 -16.66
CA MET A 155 -36.77 13.49 -15.83
C MET A 155 -35.89 12.28 -16.15
N GLY A 156 -35.64 12.00 -17.43
CA GLY A 156 -34.72 10.95 -17.86
C GLY A 156 -33.27 11.18 -17.41
N LEU A 157 -32.76 12.41 -17.53
CA LEU A 157 -31.42 12.78 -17.06
C LEU A 157 -31.30 12.64 -15.53
N ARG A 158 -32.31 13.08 -14.77
CA ARG A 158 -32.34 12.92 -13.30
C ARG A 158 -32.40 11.44 -12.89
N GLN A 159 -33.18 10.63 -13.60
CA GLN A 159 -33.25 9.19 -13.32
C GLN A 159 -31.90 8.52 -13.57
N ARG A 160 -31.22 8.85 -14.68
CA ARG A 160 -29.88 8.34 -14.96
C ARG A 160 -28.87 8.82 -13.92
N GLN A 161 -28.94 10.10 -13.52
CA GLN A 161 -28.07 10.65 -12.49
C GLN A 161 -28.23 9.91 -11.15
N GLN A 162 -29.47 9.62 -10.74
CA GLN A 162 -29.73 8.84 -9.53
C GLN A 162 -29.17 7.41 -9.63
N GLN A 163 -29.29 6.75 -10.78
CA GLN A 163 -28.66 5.44 -11.01
C GLN A 163 -27.14 5.50 -10.88
N VAL A 164 -26.49 6.44 -11.57
CA VAL A 164 -25.02 6.62 -11.51
C VAL A 164 -24.56 6.87 -10.07
N GLN A 165 -25.28 7.69 -9.31
CA GLN A 165 -24.95 7.94 -7.90
C GLN A 165 -25.10 6.70 -7.02
N GLN A 166 -26.11 5.87 -7.28
CA GLN A 166 -26.27 4.58 -6.57
C GLN A 166 -25.13 3.61 -6.93
N GLU A 167 -24.75 3.52 -8.20
CA GLU A 167 -23.63 2.68 -8.67
C GLU A 167 -22.30 3.13 -8.04
N ILE A 168 -22.02 4.44 -8.00
CA ILE A 168 -20.83 4.99 -7.33
C ILE A 168 -20.80 4.58 -5.86
N GLN A 169 -21.92 4.74 -5.12
CA GLN A 169 -21.96 4.38 -3.70
C GLN A 169 -21.71 2.88 -3.48
N GLN A 170 -22.24 2.02 -4.34
CA GLN A 170 -22.02 0.57 -4.25
C GLN A 170 -20.55 0.22 -4.54
N LEU A 171 -19.95 0.79 -5.59
CA LEU A 171 -18.55 0.58 -5.91
C LEU A 171 -17.62 1.13 -4.84
N GLN A 172 -17.94 2.27 -4.21
CA GLN A 172 -17.18 2.82 -3.09
C GLN A 172 -17.17 1.89 -1.87
N LYS A 173 -18.29 1.22 -1.56
CA LYS A 173 -18.35 0.20 -0.51
C LYS A 173 -17.44 -0.99 -0.83
N CYS A 174 -17.50 -1.49 -2.06
CA CYS A 174 -16.64 -2.60 -2.51
C CYS A 174 -15.15 -2.21 -2.50
N ARG A 175 -14.83 -0.99 -2.95
CA ARG A 175 -13.48 -0.41 -2.92
C ARG A 175 -12.94 -0.36 -1.50
N THR A 176 -13.73 0.12 -0.54
CA THR A 176 -13.30 0.24 0.85
C THR A 176 -12.96 -1.12 1.45
N GLN A 177 -13.75 -2.15 1.16
CA GLN A 177 -13.46 -3.52 1.60
C GLN A 177 -12.19 -4.07 0.93
N THR A 178 -12.08 -3.89 -0.38
CA THR A 178 -10.91 -4.31 -1.16
C THR A 178 -9.63 -3.65 -0.65
N MET A 179 -9.67 -2.36 -0.34
CA MET A 179 -8.56 -1.61 0.23
C MET A 179 -8.08 -2.21 1.56
N LYS A 180 -9.00 -2.61 2.44
CA LYS A 180 -8.65 -3.26 3.71
C LYS A 180 -7.95 -4.60 3.47
N LEU A 181 -8.46 -5.42 2.55
CA LEU A 181 -7.87 -6.71 2.21
C LEU A 181 -6.46 -6.55 1.61
N VAL A 182 -6.30 -5.60 0.69
CA VAL A 182 -5.00 -5.22 0.13
C VAL A 182 -4.06 -4.84 1.25
N GLN A 183 -4.43 -3.90 2.12
CA GLN A 183 -3.57 -3.43 3.21
C GLN A 183 -3.12 -4.57 4.14
N VAL A 184 -4.03 -5.48 4.51
CA VAL A 184 -3.69 -6.64 5.36
C VAL A 184 -2.72 -7.58 4.63
N GLN A 185 -2.96 -7.85 3.34
CA GLN A 185 -2.06 -8.68 2.53
C GLN A 185 -0.67 -8.04 2.40
N GLU A 186 -0.60 -6.74 2.22
CA GLU A 186 0.64 -5.98 2.09
C GLU A 186 1.45 -6.05 3.39
N PHE A 187 0.80 -5.83 4.55
CA PHE A 187 1.43 -6.01 5.85
C PHE A 187 1.94 -7.45 6.05
N ALA A 188 1.16 -8.45 5.66
CA ALA A 188 1.57 -9.86 5.77
C ALA A 188 2.81 -10.14 4.91
N ASN A 189 2.86 -9.60 3.69
CA ASN A 189 4.02 -9.73 2.81
C ASN A 189 5.28 -9.09 3.42
N VAL A 190 5.16 -7.88 4.00
CA VAL A 190 6.30 -7.21 4.67
C VAL A 190 6.84 -8.06 5.81
N VAL A 191 5.96 -8.54 6.68
CA VAL A 191 6.34 -9.36 7.84
C VAL A 191 6.92 -10.70 7.40
N SER A 192 6.38 -11.32 6.35
CA SER A 192 6.93 -12.55 5.77
C SER A 192 8.36 -12.34 5.24
N LEU A 193 8.60 -11.25 4.51
CA LEU A 193 9.92 -10.92 4.00
C LEU A 193 10.92 -10.64 5.13
N LEU A 194 10.49 -9.92 6.17
CA LEU A 194 11.31 -9.70 7.38
C LEU A 194 11.78 -11.02 7.99
N LEU A 195 10.85 -11.94 8.20
CA LEU A 195 11.16 -13.26 8.74
C LEU A 195 12.10 -14.03 7.83
N GLU A 196 11.87 -14.02 6.52
CA GLU A 196 12.67 -14.77 5.57
C GLU A 196 14.12 -14.27 5.52
N VAL A 197 14.31 -12.96 5.44
CA VAL A 197 15.63 -12.34 5.37
C VAL A 197 16.40 -12.51 6.68
N CYS A 198 15.72 -12.36 7.83
CA CYS A 198 16.36 -12.52 9.14
C CYS A 198 16.69 -13.98 9.47
N MET A 199 15.85 -14.95 9.07
CA MET A 199 16.09 -16.37 9.30
C MET A 199 17.06 -16.99 8.28
N PHE A 200 17.07 -16.50 7.04
CA PHE A 200 17.87 -17.08 5.94
C PHE A 200 18.76 -16.04 5.23
N PRO A 201 19.66 -15.35 5.95
CA PRO A 201 20.47 -14.26 5.38
C PRO A 201 21.36 -14.69 4.21
N ALA A 202 21.77 -15.97 4.16
CA ALA A 202 22.59 -16.51 3.08
C ALA A 202 21.91 -16.44 1.69
N ARG A 203 20.57 -16.55 1.62
CA ARG A 203 19.80 -16.46 0.36
C ARG A 203 19.77 -15.06 -0.24
N TYR A 204 20.09 -14.05 0.58
CA TYR A 204 20.03 -12.63 0.24
C TYR A 204 21.43 -11.99 0.26
N SER A 205 22.48 -12.80 0.37
CA SER A 205 23.87 -12.35 0.41
C SER A 205 24.30 -11.60 -0.86
N TRP A 206 23.79 -12.00 -2.02
CA TRP A 206 24.02 -11.34 -3.32
C TRP A 206 23.51 -9.89 -3.39
N LEU A 207 22.48 -9.52 -2.61
CA LEU A 207 22.01 -8.13 -2.54
C LEU A 207 23.04 -7.18 -1.88
N ALA A 208 24.00 -7.73 -1.12
CA ALA A 208 25.11 -6.96 -0.57
C ALA A 208 26.26 -6.77 -1.59
N GLU A 209 26.28 -7.54 -2.69
CA GLU A 209 27.32 -7.45 -3.72
C GLU A 209 27.04 -6.34 -4.74
N GLU A 210 25.76 -6.01 -5.01
CA GLU A 210 25.37 -4.90 -5.90
C GLU A 210 25.73 -3.49 -5.34
N GLN A 211 26.21 -3.40 -4.10
CA GLN A 211 26.55 -2.15 -3.41
C GLN A 211 28.06 -1.85 -3.29
N LYS A 212 28.92 -2.44 -4.12
CA LYS A 212 30.25 -1.83 -4.35
C LYS A 212 30.13 -0.80 -5.47
N PRO A 213 29.93 0.51 -5.18
CA PRO A 213 30.34 1.51 -6.15
C PRO A 213 31.84 1.32 -6.38
N GLN A 214 32.25 1.40 -7.64
CA GLN A 214 33.65 1.52 -8.03
C GLN A 214 34.34 2.59 -7.17
N GLN A 215 35.04 2.18 -6.12
CA GLN A 215 36.13 2.97 -5.59
C GLN A 215 37.27 2.82 -6.59
N GLN A 216 37.41 3.85 -7.43
CA GLN A 216 38.62 4.09 -8.18
C GLN A 216 39.82 4.10 -7.22
N SER A 217 40.70 3.12 -7.44
CA SER A 217 42.16 3.25 -7.46
C SER A 217 42.82 4.23 -6.49
N SER A 218 43.46 3.68 -5.46
CA SER A 218 44.84 4.03 -5.11
C SER A 218 45.53 2.74 -4.67
N GLY A 219 46.66 2.45 -5.33
CA GLY A 219 47.20 1.10 -5.46
C GLY A 219 47.63 0.41 -4.17
N GLN A 220 47.67 -0.91 -4.23
CA GLN A 220 48.84 -1.74 -3.91
C GLN A 220 48.54 -3.21 -4.24
N GLY A 221 49.39 -3.80 -5.09
CA GLY A 221 49.72 -5.23 -5.17
C GLY A 221 48.58 -6.24 -5.36
N TYR A 222 48.33 -6.65 -6.61
CA TYR A 222 47.82 -8.00 -6.85
C TYR A 222 48.92 -9.02 -6.50
N GLU A 223 48.79 -9.70 -5.36
CA GLU A 223 49.37 -11.03 -5.23
C GLU A 223 48.27 -12.06 -5.53
N GLN A 224 48.40 -12.70 -6.69
CA GLN A 224 47.75 -13.96 -7.02
C GLN A 224 48.12 -15.00 -5.96
N GLN A 225 47.16 -15.41 -5.12
CA GLN A 225 47.27 -16.73 -4.50
C GLN A 225 46.83 -17.77 -5.51
N MET A 226 47.83 -18.42 -6.10
CA MET A 226 47.67 -19.65 -6.87
C MET A 226 47.11 -20.76 -5.99
N TRP A 227 46.14 -21.49 -6.54
CA TRP A 227 45.65 -22.74 -5.99
C TRP A 227 46.73 -23.83 -6.16
N TYR A 228 47.02 -24.55 -5.09
CA TYR A 228 47.61 -25.88 -5.15
C TYR A 228 46.84 -26.81 -4.20
N GLY A 229 46.40 -27.95 -4.74
CA GLY A 229 45.93 -29.11 -3.98
C GLY A 229 44.43 -29.31 -4.01
#